data_AF-A0A7S0Q5T2-F1
#
_entry.id   AF-A0A7S0Q5T2-F1
#
_cell.length_a   1.000
_cell.length_b   1.000
_cell.length_c   1.000
_cell.angle_alpha   90.00
_cell.angle_beta   90.00
_cell.angle_gamma   90.00
#
_symmetry.space_group_name_H-M   'P 1'
#
loop_
_entity.id
_entity.type
_entity.pdbx_description
1 polymer ?
#
loop_
_entity_poly.entity_id
_entity_poly.type
_entity_poly.pdbx_seq_one_letter_code
_entity_poly.pdbx_strand_id
1 'polypeptide(L)'
;TRSHRGGVVGGYVHNQINASESKESEVLLGRQAAVVALSGSSNSDVEWPDVAKRIAMHIVAARPQYCRRSDVPEEVVAKEEAVLREEVVAAGKPANVADKIISGRMGKFYEAHVLLE
;
A
#
# COMPACT_ATOMS: atom_id res chain seq x y z
N THR A 1 2.49 -3.38 21.25
CA THR A 1 3.57 -4.04 20.48
C THR A 1 4.04 -5.25 21.26
N ARG A 2 3.79 -6.48 20.79
CA ARG A 2 4.40 -7.70 21.35
C ARG A 2 5.55 -8.11 20.42
N SER A 3 6.76 -8.25 20.95
CA SER A 3 7.91 -8.81 20.22
C SER A 3 7.94 -10.31 20.45
N HIS A 4 7.97 -11.10 19.38
CA HIS A 4 8.26 -12.54 19.46
C HIS A 4 9.15 -12.90 18.28
N ARG A 5 10.27 -13.59 18.55
CA ARG A 5 11.31 -14.01 17.58
C ARG A 5 11.75 -12.91 16.60
N GLY A 6 12.36 -11.84 17.10
CA GLY A 6 13.03 -10.83 16.25
C GLY A 6 12.09 -10.02 15.34
N GLY A 7 10.78 -10.04 15.60
CA GLY A 7 9.80 -9.26 14.87
C GLY A 7 9.07 -8.22 15.74
N VAL A 8 8.52 -7.21 15.08
CA VAL A 8 7.72 -6.13 15.69
C VAL A 8 6.38 -6.05 14.98
N VAL A 9 5.30 -6.09 15.75
CA VAL A 9 3.94 -5.81 15.26
C VAL A 9 3.53 -4.40 15.66
N GLY A 10 3.38 -3.51 14.69
CA GLY A 10 2.90 -2.14 14.87
C GLY A 10 1.48 -1.96 14.35
N GLY A 11 0.82 -0.89 14.80
CA GLY A 11 -0.51 -0.54 14.33
C GLY A 11 -0.73 0.97 14.36
N TYR A 12 -1.66 1.43 13.52
CA TYR A 12 -2.07 2.82 13.44
C TYR A 12 -3.58 2.89 13.21
N VAL A 13 -4.25 3.78 13.94
CA VAL A 13 -5.67 4.11 13.76
C VAL A 13 -5.74 5.59 13.42
N HIS A 14 -6.37 5.92 12.29
CA HIS A 14 -6.52 7.31 11.87
C HIS A 14 -7.59 8.02 12.70
N ASN A 15 -7.25 9.20 13.21
CA ASN A 15 -8.14 10.07 13.98
C ASN A 15 -8.81 9.33 15.16
N GLN A 16 -7.98 8.67 15.98
CA GLN A 16 -8.41 7.87 17.13
C GLN A 16 -9.00 8.77 18.24
N ILE A 17 -10.15 8.39 18.78
CA ILE A 17 -10.74 9.02 19.97
C ILE A 17 -10.28 8.27 21.21
N ASN A 18 -9.82 9.00 22.23
CA ASN A 18 -9.68 8.46 23.57
C ASN A 18 -10.98 8.71 24.35
N ALA A 19 -11.40 7.75 25.16
CA ALA A 19 -12.73 7.68 25.79
C ALA A 19 -13.17 8.95 26.58
N SER A 20 -12.28 9.92 26.80
CA SER A 20 -12.55 11.19 27.50
C SER A 20 -13.09 12.33 26.62
N GLU A 21 -13.14 12.20 25.28
CA GLU A 21 -13.42 13.34 24.37
C GLU A 21 -14.63 13.12 23.45
N SER A 22 -15.72 12.60 24.02
CA SER A 22 -16.98 12.42 23.28
C SER A 22 -17.78 13.72 23.28
N LYS A 23 -17.39 14.72 22.48
CA LYS A 23 -18.32 15.78 22.09
C LYS A 23 -19.05 15.36 20.82
N GLU A 24 -20.38 15.43 20.87
CA GLU A 24 -21.31 15.18 19.77
C GLU A 24 -20.87 15.91 18.49
N SER A 25 -20.18 15.18 17.64
CA SER A 25 -20.09 15.44 16.21
C SER A 25 -19.70 14.11 15.59
N GLU A 26 -20.67 13.47 14.95
CA GLU A 26 -20.45 12.32 14.07
C GLU A 26 -19.53 12.75 12.91
N VAL A 27 -18.24 12.79 13.18
CA VAL A 27 -17.20 12.90 12.17
C VAL A 27 -16.51 11.55 12.16
N LEU A 28 -15.96 11.16 11.00
CA LEU A 28 -15.48 9.82 10.64
C LEU A 28 -14.22 9.39 11.43
N LEU A 29 -14.29 9.39 12.75
CA LEU A 29 -13.19 9.13 13.67
C LEU A 29 -12.95 7.62 13.83
N GLY A 30 -11.68 7.22 13.89
CA GLY A 30 -11.26 5.82 14.11
C GLY A 30 -11.66 4.81 13.02
N ARG A 31 -12.20 5.25 11.87
CA ARG A 31 -12.75 4.34 10.83
C ARG A 31 -11.70 3.61 10.00
N GLN A 32 -10.46 4.07 10.02
CA GLN A 32 -9.37 3.44 9.27
C GLN A 32 -8.27 3.02 10.22
N ALA A 33 -7.80 1.79 10.07
CA ALA A 33 -6.70 1.25 10.82
C ALA A 33 -5.87 0.31 9.94
N ALA A 34 -4.61 0.15 10.29
CA ALA A 34 -3.73 -0.88 9.74
C ALA A 34 -2.90 -1.51 10.84
N VAL A 35 -2.56 -2.79 10.63
CA VAL A 35 -1.62 -3.55 11.44
C VAL A 35 -0.53 -4.05 10.50
N VAL A 36 0.73 -3.93 10.93
CA VAL A 36 1.88 -4.42 10.18
C VAL A 36 2.73 -5.30 11.06
N ALA A 37 3.20 -6.41 10.51
CA ALA A 37 4.21 -7.26 11.11
C ALA A 37 5.53 -7.07 10.36
N LEU A 38 6.58 -6.70 11.08
CA LEU A 38 7.94 -6.58 10.58
C LEU A 38 8.81 -7.67 11.20
N SER A 39 9.71 -8.22 10.40
CA SER A 39 10.76 -9.15 10.84
C SER A 39 12.09 -8.66 10.32
N GLY A 40 13.13 -8.61 11.14
CA GLY A 40 14.44 -8.13 10.71
C GLY A 40 15.54 -8.42 11.73
N SER A 41 16.79 -8.24 11.32
CA SER A 41 17.94 -8.28 12.23
C SER A 41 17.89 -7.08 13.17
N SER A 42 18.21 -7.29 14.44
CA SER A 42 18.35 -6.21 15.42
C SER A 42 19.50 -5.29 15.00
N ASN A 43 19.15 -4.08 14.54
CA ASN A 43 20.06 -2.95 14.43
C ASN A 43 19.77 -2.02 15.61
N SER A 44 20.80 -1.67 16.40
CA SER A 44 20.67 -0.82 17.58
C SER A 44 20.21 0.60 17.27
N ASP A 45 20.39 1.06 16.03
CA ASP A 45 20.08 2.43 15.62
C ASP A 45 18.63 2.59 15.12
N VAL A 46 17.87 1.48 15.05
CA VAL A 46 16.53 1.47 14.46
C VAL A 46 15.47 1.21 15.53
N GLU A 47 14.64 2.23 15.75
CA GLU A 47 13.41 2.11 16.54
C GLU A 47 12.32 1.42 15.72
N TRP A 48 12.37 0.09 15.66
CA TRP A 48 11.41 -0.74 14.93
C TRP A 48 9.93 -0.46 15.23
N PRO A 49 9.50 -0.13 16.48
CA PRO A 49 8.12 0.27 16.75
C PRO A 49 7.68 1.51 15.98
N ASP A 50 8.56 2.51 15.84
CA ASP A 50 8.26 3.74 15.11
C ASP A 50 8.21 3.49 13.61
N VAL A 51 9.13 2.67 13.09
CA VAL A 51 9.09 2.21 11.69
C VAL A 51 7.76 1.50 11.40
N ALA A 52 7.36 0.55 12.25
CA ALA A 52 6.10 -0.18 12.09
C ALA A 52 4.88 0.75 12.14
N LYS A 53 4.85 1.72 13.06
CA LYS A 53 3.78 2.72 13.13
C LYS A 53 3.72 3.58 11.86
N ARG A 54 4.87 4.03 11.34
CA ARG A 54 4.94 4.84 10.11
C ARG A 54 4.48 4.07 8.88
N ILE A 55 4.86 2.79 8.76
CA ILE A 55 4.38 1.92 7.69
C ILE A 55 2.86 1.71 7.81
N ALA A 56 2.35 1.42 9.01
CA ALA A 56 0.90 1.29 9.23
C ALA A 56 0.13 2.57 8.85
N MET A 57 0.67 3.75 9.17
CA MET A 57 0.10 5.04 8.75
C MET A 57 0.10 5.20 7.23
N HIS A 58 1.20 4.84 6.57
CA HIS A 58 1.28 4.86 5.10
C HIS A 58 0.26 3.90 4.47
N ILE A 59 0.10 2.68 4.99
CA ILE A 59 -0.90 1.71 4.51
C ILE A 59 -2.32 2.28 4.63
N VAL A 60 -2.66 2.94 5.74
CA VAL A 60 -3.98 3.58 5.91
C VAL A 60 -4.25 4.65 4.84
N ALA A 61 -3.21 5.41 4.46
CA ALA A 61 -3.33 6.48 3.47
C ALA A 61 -3.34 5.97 2.02
N ALA A 62 -2.36 5.14 1.66
CA ALA A 62 -2.15 4.65 0.29
C ALA A 62 -3.05 3.47 -0.08
N ARG A 63 -3.52 2.69 0.91
CA ARG A 63 -4.37 1.49 0.72
C ARG A 63 -3.82 0.51 -0.32
N PRO A 64 -2.53 0.12 -0.24
CA PRO A 64 -1.98 -0.89 -1.14
C PRO A 64 -2.73 -2.21 -0.95
N GLN A 65 -2.89 -2.95 -2.03
CA GLN A 65 -3.54 -4.26 -2.05
C GLN A 65 -2.53 -5.40 -1.87
N TYR A 66 -1.27 -5.16 -2.23
CA TYR A 66 -0.20 -6.16 -2.23
C TYR A 66 1.03 -5.63 -1.49
N CYS A 67 1.82 -6.53 -0.92
CA CYS A 67 3.07 -6.14 -0.25
C CYS A 67 4.19 -5.98 -1.28
N ARG A 68 4.34 -6.95 -2.18
CA ARG A 68 5.37 -7.01 -3.21
C ARG A 68 4.76 -7.20 -4.59
N ARG A 69 5.49 -6.83 -5.63
CA ARG A 69 5.05 -7.03 -7.02
C ARG A 69 4.81 -8.51 -7.37
N SER A 70 5.57 -9.41 -6.77
CA SER A 70 5.39 -10.87 -6.91
C SER A 70 4.09 -11.40 -6.29
N ASP A 71 3.46 -10.61 -5.40
CA ASP A 71 2.22 -11.01 -4.73
C ASP A 71 0.99 -10.66 -5.58
N VAL A 72 1.17 -9.91 -6.67
CA VAL A 72 0.10 -9.56 -7.60
C VAL A 72 -0.22 -10.78 -8.47
N PRO A 73 -1.47 -11.30 -8.45
CA PRO A 73 -1.86 -12.42 -9.30
C PRO A 73 -1.65 -12.11 -10.79
N GLU A 74 -1.14 -13.08 -11.53
CA GLU A 74 -0.89 -12.93 -12.97
C GLU A 74 -2.16 -12.56 -13.74
N GLU A 75 -3.32 -13.08 -13.32
CA GLU A 75 -4.63 -12.72 -13.85
C GLU A 75 -4.98 -11.24 -13.70
N VAL A 76 -4.56 -10.60 -12.59
CA VAL A 76 -4.77 -9.16 -12.36
C VAL A 76 -3.87 -8.34 -13.27
N VAL A 77 -2.59 -8.75 -13.39
CA VAL A 77 -1.62 -8.12 -14.29
C VAL A 77 -2.09 -8.20 -15.75
N ALA A 78 -2.48 -9.40 -16.20
CA ALA A 78 -2.94 -9.63 -17.57
C ALA A 78 -4.22 -8.85 -17.88
N LYS A 79 -5.15 -8.79 -16.92
CA LYS A 79 -6.39 -8.01 -17.07
C LYS A 79 -6.09 -6.51 -17.20
N GLU A 80 -5.25 -5.96 -16.34
CA GLU A 80 -4.89 -4.54 -16.39
C GLU A 80 -4.16 -4.21 -17.69
N GLU A 81 -3.19 -5.05 -18.11
CA GLU A 81 -2.47 -4.85 -19.36
C GLU A 81 -3.39 -4.92 -20.59
N ALA A 82 -4.38 -5.82 -20.58
CA ALA A 82 -5.38 -5.91 -21.65
C ALA A 82 -6.21 -4.63 -21.74
N VAL A 83 -6.71 -4.11 -20.61
CA VAL A 83 -7.46 -2.84 -20.56
C VAL A 83 -6.60 -1.69 -21.11
N LEU A 84 -5.35 -1.57 -20.66
CA LEU A 84 -4.45 -0.53 -21.13
C LEU A 84 -4.13 -0.65 -22.63
N ARG A 85 -3.99 -1.88 -23.13
CA ARG A 85 -3.75 -2.14 -24.56
C ARG A 85 -4.96 -1.75 -25.40
N GLU A 86 -6.17 -2.08 -24.98
CA GLU A 86 -7.41 -1.66 -25.64
C GLU A 86 -7.52 -0.14 -25.74
N GLU A 87 -7.25 0.58 -24.64
CA GLU A 87 -7.26 2.05 -24.63
C GLU A 87 -6.23 2.66 -25.60
N VAL A 88 -5.03 2.11 -25.64
CA VAL A 88 -3.93 2.63 -26.47
C VAL A 88 -4.15 2.33 -27.96
N VAL A 89 -4.71 1.16 -28.28
CA VAL A 89 -5.11 0.79 -29.65
C VAL A 89 -6.25 1.68 -30.12
N ALA A 90 -7.26 1.92 -29.28
CA ALA A 90 -8.36 2.83 -29.58
C ALA A 90 -7.87 4.28 -29.83
N ALA A 91 -6.77 4.68 -29.19
CA ALA A 91 -6.12 5.97 -29.40
C ALA A 91 -5.23 6.04 -30.67
N GLY A 92 -5.13 4.95 -31.45
CA GLY A 92 -4.44 4.94 -32.75
C GLY A 92 -2.93 5.14 -32.69
N LYS A 93 -2.28 4.80 -31.57
CA LYS A 93 -0.84 5.05 -31.39
C LYS A 93 0.03 3.99 -32.11
N PRO A 94 1.19 4.38 -32.68
CA PRO A 94 2.14 3.43 -33.26
C PRO A 94 2.62 2.38 -32.23
N ALA A 95 2.83 1.13 -32.65
CA ALA A 95 3.16 0.01 -31.77
C ALA A 95 4.36 0.26 -30.83
N ASN A 96 5.44 0.84 -31.37
CA ASN A 96 6.65 1.18 -30.61
C ASN A 96 6.42 2.25 -29.52
N VAL A 97 5.41 3.11 -29.69
CA VAL A 97 5.00 4.11 -28.71
C VAL A 97 3.97 3.51 -27.74
N ALA A 98 3.09 2.63 -28.24
CA ALA A 98 2.09 1.94 -27.47
C ALA A 98 2.70 1.08 -26.35
N ASP A 99 3.71 0.26 -26.67
CA ASP A 99 4.37 -0.61 -25.68
C ASP A 99 5.02 0.19 -24.55
N LYS A 100 5.68 1.31 -24.90
CA LYS A 100 6.27 2.23 -23.91
C LYS A 100 5.22 2.87 -23.01
N ILE A 101 4.07 3.23 -23.56
CA ILE A 101 2.96 3.81 -22.78
C ILE A 101 2.38 2.76 -21.83
N ILE A 102 2.10 1.55 -22.31
CA ILE A 102 1.56 0.46 -21.49
C ILE A 102 2.52 0.15 -20.35
N SER A 103 3.82 -0.02 -20.65
CA SER A 103 4.84 -0.26 -19.61
C SER A 103 4.88 0.84 -18.56
N GLY A 104 4.82 2.12 -18.95
CA GLY A 104 4.81 3.23 -18.00
C GLY A 104 3.54 3.28 -17.15
N ARG A 105 2.38 2.95 -17.73
CA ARG A 105 1.11 2.87 -16.99
C ARG A 105 1.05 1.67 -16.06
N MET A 106 1.60 0.53 -16.47
CA MET A 106 1.77 -0.62 -15.57
C MET A 106 2.69 -0.28 -14.39
N GLY A 107 3.76 0.52 -14.60
CA GLY A 107 4.57 1.05 -13.51
C GLY A 107 3.71 1.79 -12.47
N LYS A 108 2.86 2.72 -12.92
CA LYS A 108 1.93 3.46 -12.05
C LYS A 108 0.89 2.56 -11.36
N PHE A 109 0.45 1.49 -12.04
CA PHE A 109 -0.43 0.51 -11.42
C PHE A 109 0.25 -0.14 -10.21
N TYR A 110 1.52 -0.51 -10.33
CA TYR A 110 2.28 -1.08 -9.21
C TYR A 110 2.51 -0.05 -8.10
N GLU A 111 2.95 1.17 -8.42
CA GLU A 111 3.10 2.28 -7.44
C GLU A 111 1.82 2.54 -6.64
N ALA A 112 0.64 2.36 -7.24
CA ALA A 112 -0.65 2.59 -6.57
C ALA A 112 -1.14 1.41 -5.74
N HIS A 113 -0.75 0.16 -6.06
CA HIS A 113 -1.35 -1.04 -5.47
C HIS A 113 -0.37 -1.89 -4.66
N VAL A 114 0.94 -1.64 -4.76
CA VAL A 114 1.99 -2.43 -4.11
C VAL A 114 2.74 -1.56 -3.10
N LEU A 115 2.82 -2.01 -1.85
CA LEU A 115 3.41 -1.25 -0.75
C LEU A 115 4.91 -0.90 -0.93
N LEU A 116 5.66 -1.75 -1.63
CA LEU A 116 7.11 -1.61 -1.79
C LEU A 116 7.55 -0.95 -3.11
N GLU A 117 6.62 -0.39 -3.89
CA GLU A 117 6.89 0.29 -5.16
C GLU A 117 6.82 1.82 -5.03
#